data_AF-A0A3P3VVK9-F1
#
_entry.id   AF-A0A3P3VVK9-F1
#
_cell.length_a   1.000
_cell.length_b   1.000
_cell.length_c   1.000
_cell.angle_alpha   90.00
_cell.angle_beta   90.00
_cell.angle_gamma   90.00
#
_symmetry.space_group_name_H-M   'P 1'
#
loop_
_entity.id
_entity.type
_entity.pdbx_description
1 polymer ?
#
loop_
_entity_poly.entity_id
_entity_poly.type
_entity_poly.pdbx_seq_one_letter_code
_entity_poly.pdbx_strand_id
1 'polypeptide(L)'
;MTQQIRRVGQHAALFAAIRQELFSDHLDERLGDYRFDVDLLDGVMVFSSDRGAVTAHVEFVASIAVDPATMLWGWAPLFGERVKPDSAVHQFRAFGELHRLAEFTNDEVPYELGSMDSKERIAALSHDVGAAAVEVLGPAWRYYSMPSGSAGSRGVVALTGWSEAMPEPTMIDVFTKLPRLLSDVDDVAWSLEGLANLMPGWRFERRPDAGPGAPVWRLTDAEGQWFELTTEFDNLGRLTSVKANGLHRGDSPAA
;
A
#
# COMPACT_ATOMS: atom_id res chain seq x y z
N MET A 1 -9.98 16.10 -4.89
CA MET A 1 -8.83 15.25 -4.47
C MET A 1 -9.18 14.55 -3.15
N THR A 2 -8.98 13.24 -3.01
CA THR A 2 -9.20 12.44 -1.78
C THR A 2 -7.97 12.54 -0.87
N GLN A 3 -7.86 13.66 -0.16
CA GLN A 3 -6.63 14.04 0.56
C GLN A 3 -6.40 13.17 1.80
N GLN A 4 -7.45 12.77 2.51
CA GLN A 4 -7.33 12.00 3.74
C GLN A 4 -6.96 10.56 3.43
N ILE A 5 -7.61 9.94 2.43
CA ILE A 5 -7.27 8.59 1.96
C ILE A 5 -5.82 8.55 1.50
N ARG A 6 -5.40 9.53 0.68
CA ARG A 6 -4.00 9.63 0.25
C ARG A 6 -3.05 9.78 1.43
N ARG A 7 -3.33 10.67 2.40
CA ARG A 7 -2.44 10.86 3.56
C ARG A 7 -2.29 9.59 4.41
N VAL A 8 -3.38 8.84 4.62
CA VAL A 8 -3.34 7.55 5.33
C VAL A 8 -2.55 6.53 4.52
N GLY A 9 -2.86 6.39 3.22
CA GLY A 9 -2.16 5.47 2.33
C GLY A 9 -0.66 5.78 2.19
N GLN A 10 -0.26 7.05 2.25
CA GLN A 10 1.15 7.47 2.18
C GLN A 10 2.00 6.88 3.31
N HIS A 11 1.46 6.67 4.50
CA HIS A 11 2.21 6.03 5.60
C HIS A 11 2.61 4.59 5.20
N ALA A 12 1.68 3.83 4.63
CA ALA A 12 1.90 2.46 4.19
C ALA A 12 2.45 2.33 2.75
N ALA A 13 2.61 3.42 2.00
CA ALA A 13 2.80 3.38 0.54
C ALA A 13 4.02 2.57 0.11
N LEU A 14 5.17 2.76 0.76
CA LEU A 14 6.40 2.03 0.42
C LEU A 14 6.28 0.54 0.72
N PHE A 15 5.78 0.18 1.91
CA PHE A 15 5.56 -1.22 2.30
C PHE A 15 4.58 -1.91 1.36
N ALA A 16 3.46 -1.24 1.06
CA ALA A 16 2.42 -1.76 0.20
C ALA A 16 2.91 -1.92 -1.24
N ALA A 17 3.66 -0.95 -1.80
CA ALA A 17 4.23 -1.02 -3.14
C ALA A 17 5.25 -2.16 -3.28
N ILE A 18 6.17 -2.31 -2.32
CA ILE A 18 7.14 -3.40 -2.34
C ILE A 18 6.43 -4.76 -2.31
N ARG A 19 5.40 -4.91 -1.48
CA ARG A 19 4.60 -6.15 -1.42
C ARG A 19 3.76 -6.39 -2.67
N GLN A 20 3.29 -5.35 -3.36
CA GLN A 20 2.63 -5.52 -4.65
C GLN A 20 3.59 -6.10 -5.69
N GLU A 21 4.82 -5.59 -5.75
CA GLU A 21 5.83 -6.11 -6.67
C GLU A 21 6.17 -7.56 -6.35
N LEU A 22 6.49 -7.86 -5.08
CA LEU A 22 6.80 -9.24 -4.65
C LEU A 22 5.62 -10.19 -4.86
N PHE A 23 4.39 -9.72 -4.67
CA PHE A 23 3.18 -10.50 -4.90
C PHE A 23 2.97 -10.80 -6.40
N SER A 24 3.17 -9.80 -7.27
CA SER A 24 3.09 -9.98 -8.72
C SER A 24 4.15 -10.97 -9.19
N ASP A 25 5.41 -10.77 -8.77
CA ASP A 25 6.53 -11.65 -9.11
C ASP A 25 6.24 -13.10 -8.69
N HIS A 26 5.72 -13.31 -7.48
CA HIS A 26 5.35 -14.63 -6.98
C HIS A 26 4.24 -15.30 -7.80
N LEU A 27 3.17 -14.57 -8.14
CA LEU A 27 2.10 -15.13 -8.97
C LEU A 27 2.59 -15.46 -10.39
N ASP A 28 3.41 -14.59 -10.98
CA ASP A 28 3.98 -14.81 -12.31
C ASP A 28 4.91 -16.03 -12.34
N GLU A 29 5.76 -16.19 -11.34
CA GLU A 29 6.62 -17.38 -11.18
C GLU A 29 5.78 -18.65 -10.98
N ARG A 30 4.77 -18.59 -10.10
CA ARG A 30 3.97 -19.74 -9.69
C ARG A 30 2.97 -20.20 -10.74
N LEU A 31 2.34 -19.26 -11.44
CA LEU A 31 1.19 -19.51 -12.31
C LEU A 31 1.44 -19.13 -13.77
N GLY A 32 2.42 -18.27 -14.07
CA GLY A 32 2.60 -17.72 -15.42
C GLY A 32 1.41 -16.84 -15.80
N ASP A 33 0.84 -17.04 -16.99
CA ASP A 33 -0.41 -16.37 -17.37
C ASP A 33 -1.57 -16.94 -16.55
N TYR A 34 -2.11 -16.15 -15.62
CA TYR A 34 -3.22 -16.54 -14.76
C TYR A 34 -4.46 -15.68 -14.95
N ARG A 35 -5.61 -16.23 -14.53
CA ARG A 35 -6.85 -15.49 -14.32
C ARG A 35 -7.17 -15.42 -12.83
N PHE A 36 -8.03 -14.49 -12.45
CA PHE A 36 -8.55 -14.43 -11.10
C PHE A 36 -10.08 -14.55 -11.08
N ASP A 37 -10.60 -15.16 -10.03
CA ASP A 37 -12.03 -15.23 -9.70
C ASP A 37 -12.22 -14.73 -8.26
N VAL A 38 -13.31 -13.99 -8.01
CA VAL A 38 -13.63 -13.44 -6.68
C VAL A 38 -15.06 -13.81 -6.31
N ASP A 39 -15.22 -14.50 -5.19
CA ASP A 39 -16.50 -14.75 -4.56
C ASP A 39 -16.58 -13.97 -3.24
N LEU A 40 -17.33 -12.86 -3.26
CA LEU A 40 -17.50 -12.01 -2.08
C LEU A 40 -18.44 -12.61 -1.03
N LEU A 41 -19.33 -13.54 -1.40
CA LEU A 41 -20.23 -14.18 -0.45
C LEU A 41 -19.47 -15.23 0.37
N ASP A 42 -18.67 -16.03 -0.32
CA ASP A 42 -17.81 -17.03 0.32
C ASP A 42 -16.54 -16.41 0.90
N GLY A 43 -16.19 -15.19 0.48
CA GLY A 43 -15.01 -14.48 0.97
C GLY A 43 -13.72 -15.09 0.45
N VAL A 44 -13.72 -15.59 -0.79
CA VAL A 44 -12.56 -16.23 -1.42
C VAL A 44 -12.16 -15.54 -2.72
N MET A 45 -10.87 -15.30 -2.89
CA MET A 45 -10.26 -14.96 -4.16
C MET A 45 -9.34 -16.11 -4.62
N VAL A 46 -9.42 -16.47 -5.90
CA VAL A 46 -8.63 -17.54 -6.50
C VAL A 46 -7.87 -17.00 -7.71
N PHE A 47 -6.55 -17.14 -7.69
CA PHE A 47 -5.68 -16.97 -8.85
C PHE A 47 -5.40 -18.34 -9.44
N SER A 48 -5.63 -18.55 -10.73
CA SER A 48 -5.49 -19.88 -11.33
C SER A 48 -4.96 -19.87 -12.76
N SER A 49 -4.22 -20.92 -13.09
CA SER A 49 -3.76 -21.25 -14.45
C SER A 49 -3.74 -22.77 -14.63
N ASP A 50 -3.17 -23.25 -15.73
CA ASP A 50 -2.88 -24.68 -15.95
C ASP A 50 -1.82 -25.23 -14.98
N ARG A 51 -1.04 -24.36 -14.32
CA ARG A 51 -0.02 -24.72 -13.31
C ARG A 51 -0.58 -24.89 -11.89
N GLY A 52 -1.87 -24.64 -11.70
CA GLY A 52 -2.55 -24.77 -10.41
C GLY A 52 -3.25 -23.48 -9.97
N ALA A 53 -3.40 -23.31 -8.66
CA ALA A 53 -4.11 -22.18 -8.08
C ALA A 53 -3.49 -21.72 -6.75
N VAL A 54 -3.65 -20.43 -6.46
CA VAL A 54 -3.34 -19.77 -5.19
C VAL A 54 -4.63 -19.11 -4.71
N THR A 55 -5.03 -19.36 -3.46
CA THR A 55 -6.26 -18.80 -2.90
C THR A 55 -5.98 -17.90 -1.71
N ALA A 56 -6.87 -16.94 -1.48
CA ALA A 56 -6.85 -16.04 -0.33
C ALA A 56 -8.26 -15.78 0.18
N HIS A 57 -8.38 -15.46 1.47
CA HIS A 57 -9.55 -14.78 2.00
C HIS A 57 -9.60 -13.36 1.44
N VAL A 58 -10.80 -12.90 1.05
CA VAL A 58 -11.00 -11.58 0.44
C VAL A 58 -12.02 -10.75 1.21
N GLU A 59 -11.68 -9.48 1.41
CA GLU A 59 -12.58 -8.44 1.89
C GLU A 59 -12.73 -7.37 0.83
N PHE A 60 -13.96 -7.02 0.46
CA PHE A 60 -14.20 -5.94 -0.49
C PHE A 60 -14.01 -4.58 0.19
N VAL A 61 -13.01 -3.82 -0.22
CA VAL A 61 -12.62 -2.56 0.42
C VAL A 61 -13.31 -1.36 -0.22
N ALA A 62 -13.32 -1.27 -1.55
CA ALA A 62 -13.92 -0.13 -2.23
C ALA A 62 -14.27 -0.41 -3.70
N SER A 63 -15.23 0.35 -4.22
CA SER A 63 -15.54 0.51 -5.64
C SER A 63 -15.24 1.94 -6.07
N ILE A 64 -14.49 2.13 -7.15
CA ILE A 64 -14.15 3.45 -7.69
C ILE A 64 -14.78 3.58 -9.07
N ALA A 65 -15.76 4.47 -9.20
CA ALA A 65 -16.54 4.68 -10.42
C ALA A 65 -16.03 5.89 -11.21
N VAL A 66 -16.01 5.76 -12.54
CA VAL A 66 -15.60 6.84 -13.45
C VAL A 66 -16.66 7.95 -13.53
N ASP A 67 -17.93 7.54 -13.62
CA ASP A 67 -19.09 8.43 -13.75
C ASP A 67 -20.27 7.87 -12.92
N PRO A 68 -20.72 8.58 -11.86
CA PRO A 68 -20.09 9.78 -11.30
C PRO A 68 -18.71 9.46 -10.71
N ALA A 69 -17.79 10.43 -10.74
CA ALA A 69 -16.42 10.32 -10.21
C ALA A 69 -16.42 10.22 -8.67
N THR A 70 -16.72 9.02 -8.18
CA THR A 70 -17.00 8.71 -6.78
C THR A 70 -16.37 7.38 -6.39
N MET A 71 -15.99 7.28 -5.13
CA MET A 71 -15.55 6.04 -4.50
C MET A 71 -16.55 5.65 -3.43
N LEU A 72 -17.00 4.40 -3.45
CA LEU A 72 -17.83 3.79 -2.42
C LEU A 72 -17.00 2.82 -1.58
N TRP A 73 -17.04 2.95 -0.27
CA TRP A 73 -16.44 1.96 0.62
C TRP A 73 -17.21 0.65 0.62
N GLY A 74 -16.55 -0.48 0.84
CA GLY A 74 -17.19 -1.79 0.90
C GLY A 74 -18.22 -1.91 2.02
N TRP A 75 -18.03 -1.19 3.15
CA TRP A 75 -19.04 -1.13 4.22
C TRP A 75 -20.28 -0.29 3.86
N ALA A 76 -20.30 0.40 2.71
CA ALA A 76 -21.44 1.22 2.30
C ALA A 76 -22.73 0.38 2.21
N PRO A 77 -23.89 0.93 2.61
CA PRO A 77 -25.16 0.19 2.59
C PRO A 77 -25.54 -0.42 1.23
N LEU A 78 -25.06 0.16 0.13
CA LEU A 78 -25.27 -0.33 -1.24
C LEU A 78 -24.79 -1.78 -1.43
N PHE A 79 -23.73 -2.19 -0.74
CA PHE A 79 -23.20 -3.55 -0.85
C PHE A 79 -23.99 -4.57 0.00
N GLY A 80 -24.80 -4.09 0.94
CA GLY A 80 -25.80 -4.87 1.68
C GLY A 80 -25.23 -6.16 2.28
N GLU A 81 -25.93 -7.28 2.06
CA GLU A 81 -25.60 -8.61 2.59
C GLU A 81 -24.28 -9.20 2.05
N ARG A 82 -23.66 -8.57 1.05
CA ARG A 82 -22.37 -9.03 0.50
C ARG A 82 -21.20 -8.76 1.45
N VAL A 83 -21.41 -7.89 2.44
CA VAL A 83 -20.43 -7.64 3.49
C VAL A 83 -20.95 -8.23 4.78
N LYS A 84 -20.20 -9.19 5.32
CA LYS A 84 -20.56 -9.86 6.57
C LYS A 84 -20.40 -8.89 7.75
N PRO A 85 -21.23 -8.98 8.81
CA PRO A 85 -21.14 -8.09 9.96
C PRO A 85 -19.79 -8.08 10.69
N ASP A 86 -19.03 -9.17 10.59
CA ASP A 86 -17.68 -9.34 11.15
C ASP A 86 -16.55 -9.02 10.17
N SER A 87 -16.88 -8.50 8.98
CA SER A 87 -15.92 -8.13 7.94
C SER A 87 -14.94 -7.08 8.47
N ALA A 88 -13.66 -7.26 8.12
CA ALA A 88 -12.60 -6.32 8.43
C ALA A 88 -12.84 -4.93 7.82
N VAL A 89 -13.69 -4.81 6.79
CA VAL A 89 -14.00 -3.52 6.15
C VAL A 89 -14.72 -2.53 7.09
N HIS A 90 -15.35 -3.01 8.17
CA HIS A 90 -15.92 -2.13 9.18
C HIS A 90 -14.85 -1.37 10.00
N GLN A 91 -13.60 -1.85 10.02
CA GLN A 91 -12.50 -1.15 10.69
C GLN A 91 -12.16 0.19 10.04
N PHE A 92 -12.44 0.38 8.74
CA PHE A 92 -12.18 1.63 8.04
C PHE A 92 -13.04 2.77 8.59
N ARG A 93 -14.33 2.50 8.81
CA ARG A 93 -15.24 3.47 9.42
C ARG A 93 -14.83 3.78 10.86
N ALA A 94 -14.53 2.75 11.65
CA ALA A 94 -14.06 2.94 13.03
C ALA A 94 -12.76 3.75 13.11
N PHE A 95 -11.82 3.49 12.20
CA PHE A 95 -10.59 4.27 12.04
C PHE A 95 -10.89 5.73 11.68
N GLY A 96 -11.81 5.95 10.73
CA GLY A 96 -12.27 7.28 10.37
C GLY A 96 -12.91 8.05 11.52
N GLU A 97 -13.73 7.38 12.34
CA GLU A 97 -14.34 7.98 13.54
C GLU A 97 -13.28 8.34 14.59
N LEU A 98 -12.33 7.43 14.85
CA LEU A 98 -11.23 7.63 15.80
C LEU A 98 -10.34 8.82 15.41
N HIS A 99 -9.99 8.93 14.13
CA HIS A 99 -9.07 9.94 13.61
C HIS A 99 -9.76 11.17 13.02
N ARG A 100 -11.10 11.23 13.07
CA ARG A 100 -11.94 12.31 12.51
C ARG A 100 -11.72 12.54 11.01
N LEU A 101 -11.67 11.45 10.25
CA LEU A 101 -11.48 11.45 8.80
C LEU A 101 -12.82 11.27 8.10
N ALA A 102 -13.37 12.37 7.58
CA ALA A 102 -14.65 12.38 6.86
C ALA A 102 -14.66 11.43 5.64
N GLU A 103 -13.54 11.34 4.90
CA GLU A 103 -13.44 10.45 3.74
C GLU A 103 -13.52 8.96 4.11
N PHE A 104 -13.34 8.58 5.38
CA PHE A 104 -13.47 7.19 5.86
C PHE A 104 -14.82 6.91 6.53
N THR A 105 -15.62 7.96 6.79
CA THR A 105 -16.91 7.86 7.51
C THR A 105 -18.11 8.18 6.63
N ASN A 106 -17.89 8.81 5.48
CA ASN A 106 -18.86 8.91 4.39
C ASN A 106 -18.81 7.64 3.55
N ASP A 107 -19.97 7.10 3.19
CA ASP A 107 -20.09 5.90 2.36
C ASP A 107 -19.62 6.13 0.92
N GLU A 108 -19.99 7.29 0.37
CA GLU A 108 -19.59 7.79 -0.94
C GLU A 108 -18.68 9.01 -0.82
N VAL A 109 -17.52 8.93 -1.47
CA VAL A 109 -16.48 9.97 -1.45
C VAL A 109 -16.27 10.48 -2.88
N PRO A 110 -16.60 11.76 -3.16
CA PRO A 110 -16.32 12.33 -4.47
C PRO A 110 -14.81 12.52 -4.67
N TYR A 111 -14.36 12.32 -5.90
CA TYR A 111 -12.98 12.62 -6.30
C TYR A 111 -12.96 13.39 -7.62
N GLU A 112 -11.80 13.95 -7.96
CA GLU A 112 -11.62 14.75 -9.17
C GLU A 112 -10.72 14.01 -10.15
N LEU A 113 -11.16 13.91 -11.41
CA LEU A 113 -10.34 13.34 -12.49
C LEU A 113 -9.14 14.24 -12.80
N GLY A 114 -9.36 15.57 -12.76
CA GLY A 114 -8.35 16.56 -13.13
C GLY A 114 -8.02 16.50 -14.61
N SER A 115 -6.78 16.89 -14.96
CA SER A 115 -6.26 16.83 -16.33
C SER A 115 -5.57 15.51 -16.70
N MET A 116 -5.49 14.57 -15.74
CA MET A 116 -4.90 13.25 -15.94
C MET A 116 -5.87 12.36 -16.73
N ASP A 117 -5.34 11.36 -17.44
CA ASP A 117 -6.20 10.34 -18.02
C ASP A 117 -7.06 9.68 -16.91
N SER A 118 -8.33 9.45 -17.21
CA SER A 118 -9.28 8.97 -16.20
C SER A 118 -8.91 7.59 -15.68
N LYS A 119 -8.34 6.71 -16.52
CA LYS A 119 -7.92 5.37 -16.09
C LYS A 119 -6.69 5.44 -15.21
N GLU A 120 -5.72 6.29 -15.55
CA GLU A 120 -4.53 6.54 -14.72
C GLU A 120 -4.91 7.10 -13.35
N ARG A 121 -5.84 8.07 -13.31
CA ARG A 121 -6.33 8.64 -12.05
C ARG A 121 -6.99 7.58 -11.17
N ILE A 122 -7.85 6.75 -11.76
CA ILE A 122 -8.59 5.71 -11.02
C ILE A 122 -7.64 4.61 -10.55
N ALA A 123 -6.65 4.24 -11.37
CA ALA A 123 -5.59 3.32 -10.96
C ALA A 123 -4.81 3.88 -9.76
N ALA A 124 -4.35 5.14 -9.84
CA ALA A 124 -3.65 5.80 -8.74
C ALA A 124 -4.49 5.84 -7.46
N LEU A 125 -5.78 6.23 -7.55
CA LEU A 125 -6.69 6.22 -6.41
C LEU A 125 -6.87 4.82 -5.83
N SER A 126 -6.95 3.79 -6.68
CA SER A 126 -7.07 2.40 -6.20
C SER A 126 -5.84 1.94 -5.41
N HIS A 127 -4.65 2.43 -5.76
CA HIS A 127 -3.42 2.17 -5.01
C HIS A 127 -3.36 2.99 -3.71
N ASP A 128 -3.82 4.24 -3.70
CA ASP A 128 -3.97 5.04 -2.48
C ASP A 128 -4.92 4.36 -1.47
N VAL A 129 -6.07 3.86 -1.96
CA VAL A 129 -7.05 3.09 -1.15
C VAL A 129 -6.45 1.77 -0.67
N GLY A 130 -5.75 1.05 -1.54
CA GLY A 130 -5.09 -0.21 -1.20
C GLY A 130 -4.02 -0.04 -0.13
N ALA A 131 -3.19 1.00 -0.23
CA ALA A 131 -2.21 1.34 0.80
C ALA A 131 -2.90 1.76 2.11
N ALA A 132 -3.98 2.54 2.05
CA ALA A 132 -4.76 2.88 3.24
C ALA A 132 -5.37 1.64 3.91
N ALA A 133 -5.79 0.64 3.13
CA ALA A 133 -6.25 -0.64 3.67
C ALA A 133 -5.15 -1.37 4.44
N VAL A 134 -3.92 -1.36 3.94
CA VAL A 134 -2.77 -1.97 4.64
C VAL A 134 -2.45 -1.22 5.94
N GLU A 135 -2.54 0.11 5.95
CA GLU A 135 -2.38 0.91 7.17
C GLU A 135 -3.44 0.57 8.23
N VAL A 136 -4.72 0.53 7.83
CA VAL A 136 -5.84 0.30 8.76
C VAL A 136 -5.89 -1.13 9.27
N LEU A 137 -5.66 -2.12 8.41
CA LEU A 137 -5.82 -3.54 8.74
C LEU A 137 -4.52 -4.18 9.25
N GLY A 138 -3.38 -3.53 9.01
CA GLY A 138 -2.06 -3.98 9.42
C GLY A 138 -1.34 -4.89 8.43
N PRO A 139 -0.08 -5.28 8.76
CA PRO A 139 0.87 -5.84 7.79
C PRO A 139 0.55 -7.25 7.32
N ALA A 140 -0.36 -7.98 7.97
CA ALA A 140 -0.81 -9.29 7.50
C ALA A 140 -1.61 -9.20 6.19
N TRP A 141 -2.22 -8.05 5.92
CA TRP A 141 -3.08 -7.85 4.75
C TRP A 141 -2.29 -7.32 3.57
N ARG A 142 -2.60 -7.85 2.38
CA ARG A 142 -2.22 -7.27 1.08
C ARG A 142 -3.48 -6.68 0.44
N TYR A 143 -3.33 -5.90 -0.63
CA TYR A 143 -4.48 -5.50 -1.43
C TYR A 143 -4.37 -6.00 -2.86
N TYR A 144 -5.47 -6.04 -3.58
CA TYR A 144 -5.48 -6.21 -5.02
C TYR A 144 -6.43 -5.20 -5.64
N SER A 145 -6.01 -4.62 -6.76
CA SER A 145 -6.78 -3.65 -7.50
C SER A 145 -7.18 -4.27 -8.83
N MET A 146 -8.49 -4.44 -9.04
CA MET A 146 -9.03 -5.15 -10.20
C MET A 146 -9.91 -4.23 -11.04
N PRO A 147 -9.91 -4.37 -12.38
CA PRO A 147 -10.93 -3.76 -13.21
C PRO A 147 -12.32 -4.21 -12.76
N SER A 148 -13.27 -3.27 -12.69
CA SER A 148 -14.67 -3.57 -12.44
C SER A 148 -15.51 -3.03 -13.59
N GLY A 149 -16.20 -3.92 -14.30
CA GLY A 149 -16.97 -3.55 -15.49
C GLY A 149 -16.09 -3.07 -16.66
N SER A 150 -16.72 -2.48 -17.67
CA SER A 150 -16.08 -2.12 -18.95
C SER A 150 -15.67 -0.64 -19.08
N ALA A 151 -16.12 0.22 -18.16
CA ALA A 151 -15.95 1.68 -18.26
C ALA A 151 -14.63 2.22 -17.68
N GLY A 152 -13.77 1.35 -17.10
CA GLY A 152 -12.53 1.77 -16.44
C GLY A 152 -12.63 1.97 -14.93
N SER A 153 -13.79 1.67 -14.34
CA SER A 153 -13.97 1.58 -12.89
C SER A 153 -13.07 0.47 -12.30
N ARG A 154 -12.74 0.58 -11.02
CA ARG A 154 -11.91 -0.41 -10.32
C ARG A 154 -12.52 -0.82 -8.98
N GLY A 155 -12.38 -2.10 -8.66
CA GLY A 155 -12.59 -2.62 -7.30
C GLY A 155 -11.26 -2.76 -6.57
N VAL A 156 -11.27 -2.50 -5.27
CA VAL A 156 -10.14 -2.75 -4.38
C VAL A 156 -10.57 -3.78 -3.35
N VAL A 157 -9.73 -4.80 -3.16
CA VAL A 157 -9.94 -5.84 -2.14
C VAL A 157 -8.72 -5.96 -1.24
N ALA A 158 -8.93 -6.35 0.00
CA ALA A 158 -7.88 -6.75 0.94
C ALA A 158 -7.82 -8.28 1.03
N LEU A 159 -6.60 -8.82 1.08
CA LEU A 159 -6.32 -10.25 0.95
C LEU A 159 -5.49 -10.75 2.15
N THR A 160 -5.91 -11.88 2.71
CA THR A 160 -5.24 -12.59 3.81
C THR A 160 -5.46 -14.10 3.69
N GLY A 161 -5.00 -14.90 4.66
CA GLY A 161 -5.36 -16.33 4.73
C GLY A 161 -4.94 -17.14 3.50
N TRP A 162 -3.77 -16.84 2.96
CA TRP A 162 -3.26 -17.42 1.72
C TRP A 162 -3.09 -18.95 1.82
N SER A 163 -3.38 -19.67 0.74
CA SER A 163 -3.20 -21.12 0.64
C SER A 163 -1.74 -21.58 0.70
N GLU A 164 -0.81 -20.65 0.50
CA GLU A 164 0.63 -20.85 0.58
C GLU A 164 1.31 -19.62 1.16
N ALA A 165 2.57 -19.75 1.55
CA ALA A 165 3.34 -18.64 2.11
C ALA A 165 3.58 -17.57 1.03
N MET A 166 3.22 -16.33 1.34
CA MET A 166 3.49 -15.18 0.47
C MET A 166 4.85 -14.56 0.80
N PRO A 167 5.60 -14.07 -0.20
CA PRO A 167 6.88 -13.40 0.05
C PRO A 167 6.68 -12.13 0.88
N GLU A 168 7.52 -11.95 1.88
CA GLU A 168 7.58 -10.73 2.69
C GLU A 168 8.83 -9.91 2.34
N PRO A 169 8.79 -8.57 2.46
CA PRO A 169 9.92 -7.72 2.13
C PRO A 169 11.17 -8.04 2.95
N THR A 170 12.31 -8.14 2.30
CA THR A 170 13.63 -8.19 2.96
C THR A 170 14.30 -6.82 2.95
N MET A 171 15.37 -6.66 3.73
CA MET A 171 16.21 -5.46 3.67
C MET A 171 16.80 -5.24 2.27
N ILE A 172 17.10 -6.31 1.53
CA ILE A 172 17.61 -6.21 0.16
C ILE A 172 16.51 -5.66 -0.77
N ASP A 173 15.28 -6.17 -0.66
CA ASP A 173 14.16 -5.68 -1.48
C ASP A 173 13.92 -4.20 -1.24
N VAL A 174 13.90 -3.79 0.02
CA VAL A 174 13.77 -2.39 0.42
C VAL A 174 14.91 -1.57 -0.15
N PHE A 175 16.16 -1.96 0.08
CA PHE A 175 17.34 -1.25 -0.41
C PHE A 175 17.32 -1.05 -1.93
N THR A 176 16.91 -2.08 -2.69
CA THR A 176 16.90 -2.07 -4.16
C THR A 176 15.73 -1.29 -4.74
N LYS A 177 14.52 -1.39 -4.16
CA LYS A 177 13.30 -0.80 -4.74
C LYS A 177 13.06 0.65 -4.32
N LEU A 178 13.47 1.00 -3.10
CA LEU A 178 13.13 2.27 -2.45
C LEU A 178 13.62 3.54 -3.20
N PRO A 179 14.80 3.58 -3.84
CA PRO A 179 15.22 4.76 -4.61
C PRO A 179 14.24 5.19 -5.70
N ARG A 180 13.60 4.22 -6.37
CA ARG A 180 12.56 4.52 -7.38
C ARG A 180 11.26 4.92 -6.71
N LEU A 181 10.80 4.14 -5.72
CA LEU A 181 9.49 4.33 -5.07
C LEU A 181 9.38 5.65 -4.31
N LEU A 182 10.49 6.19 -3.78
CA LEU A 182 10.47 7.47 -3.09
C LEU A 182 10.12 8.66 -4.01
N SER A 183 10.22 8.51 -5.33
CA SER A 183 9.80 9.57 -6.26
C SER A 183 8.27 9.76 -6.29
N ASP A 184 7.53 8.75 -5.84
CA ASP A 184 6.07 8.68 -5.94
C ASP A 184 5.35 9.00 -4.61
N VAL A 185 6.12 9.29 -3.55
CA VAL A 185 5.58 9.66 -2.23
C VAL A 185 5.55 11.17 -2.02
N ASP A 186 4.52 11.65 -1.34
CA ASP A 186 4.32 13.06 -1.01
C ASP A 186 5.22 13.49 0.16
N ASP A 187 5.46 12.58 1.11
CA ASP A 187 6.19 12.83 2.35
C ASP A 187 7.13 11.64 2.62
N VAL A 188 8.41 11.84 2.29
CA VAL A 188 9.45 10.82 2.40
C VAL A 188 9.60 10.30 3.83
N ALA A 189 9.69 11.20 4.80
CA ALA A 189 9.94 10.80 6.19
C ALA A 189 8.76 10.01 6.75
N TRP A 190 7.53 10.48 6.48
CA TRP A 190 6.30 9.79 6.86
C TRP A 190 6.19 8.39 6.24
N SER A 191 6.54 8.25 4.97
CA SER A 191 6.46 6.97 4.26
C SER A 191 7.55 5.98 4.72
N LEU A 192 8.74 6.47 5.06
CA LEU A 192 9.83 5.66 5.62
C LEU A 192 9.52 5.19 7.05
N GLU A 193 8.95 6.08 7.87
CA GLU A 193 8.45 5.74 9.20
C GLU A 193 7.39 4.63 9.12
N GLY A 194 6.40 4.77 8.23
CA GLY A 194 5.36 3.76 8.08
C GLY A 194 5.87 2.43 7.54
N LEU A 195 6.85 2.44 6.63
CA LEU A 195 7.56 1.21 6.22
C LEU A 195 8.18 0.48 7.41
N ALA A 196 8.91 1.20 8.28
CA ALA A 196 9.50 0.58 9.46
C ALA A 196 8.44 0.11 10.48
N ASN A 197 7.36 0.87 10.68
CA ASN A 197 6.28 0.51 11.59
C ASN A 197 5.52 -0.75 11.16
N LEU A 198 5.37 -0.96 9.85
CA LEU A 198 4.70 -2.15 9.29
C LEU A 198 5.61 -3.37 9.19
N MET A 199 6.92 -3.21 9.39
CA MET A 199 7.90 -4.29 9.39
C MET A 199 8.28 -4.68 10.83
N PRO A 200 7.83 -5.83 11.35
CA PRO A 200 8.09 -6.21 12.74
C PRO A 200 9.57 -6.20 13.10
N GLY A 201 9.93 -5.45 14.15
CA GLY A 201 11.31 -5.35 14.64
C GLY A 201 12.20 -4.37 13.88
N TRP A 202 11.69 -3.72 12.83
CA TRP A 202 12.43 -2.69 12.10
C TRP A 202 12.43 -1.37 12.85
N ARG A 203 13.43 -0.53 12.58
CA ARG A 203 13.58 0.79 13.16
C ARG A 203 13.89 1.82 12.08
N PHE A 204 13.27 2.98 12.21
CA PHE A 204 13.54 4.18 11.42
C PHE A 204 14.09 5.28 12.32
N GLU A 205 15.24 5.82 11.98
CA GLU A 205 15.93 6.83 12.78
C GLU A 205 16.45 7.97 11.92
N ARG A 206 16.31 9.20 12.40
CA ARG A 206 17.07 10.34 11.88
C ARG A 206 18.43 10.37 12.51
N ARG A 207 19.51 10.47 11.72
CA ARG A 207 20.84 10.73 12.28
C ARG A 207 20.91 12.19 12.78
N PRO A 208 21.17 12.42 14.08
CA PRO A 208 21.22 13.77 14.65
C PRO A 208 22.46 14.56 14.20
N ASP A 209 23.57 13.88 13.89
CA ASP A 209 24.88 14.50 13.65
C ASP A 209 25.26 14.62 12.15
N ALA A 210 24.29 14.66 11.24
CA ALA A 210 24.56 14.76 9.79
C ALA A 210 25.11 16.13 9.33
N GLY A 211 25.40 17.05 10.27
CA GLY A 211 25.81 18.42 9.97
C GLY A 211 24.68 19.25 9.32
N PRO A 212 24.97 20.47 8.84
CA PRO A 212 23.99 21.34 8.16
C PRO A 212 23.60 20.86 6.74
N GLY A 213 23.60 19.55 6.48
CA GLY A 213 23.31 18.94 5.19
C GLY A 213 21.90 18.36 5.06
N ALA A 214 21.67 17.68 3.92
CA ALA A 214 20.46 16.90 3.68
C ALA A 214 20.23 15.87 4.80
N PRO A 215 18.97 15.61 5.21
CA PRO A 215 18.71 14.65 6.27
C PRO A 215 19.24 13.27 5.88
N VAL A 216 19.92 12.63 6.82
CA VAL A 216 20.35 11.24 6.71
C VAL A 216 19.40 10.41 7.58
N TRP A 217 18.68 9.51 6.94
CA TRP A 217 17.79 8.56 7.58
C TRP A 217 18.44 7.18 7.62
N ARG A 218 18.17 6.40 8.66
CA ARG A 218 18.62 5.02 8.79
C ARG A 218 17.43 4.10 8.93
N LEU A 219 17.41 3.04 8.12
CA LEU A 219 16.52 1.90 8.30
C LEU A 219 17.35 0.72 8.79
N THR A 220 16.87 0.07 9.86
CA THR A 220 17.48 -1.13 10.44
C THR A 220 16.43 -2.22 10.53
N ASP A 221 16.72 -3.44 10.06
CA ASP A 221 15.81 -4.57 10.19
C ASP A 221 15.94 -5.27 11.56
N ALA A 222 15.10 -6.28 11.77
CA ALA A 222 15.09 -7.08 12.99
C ALA A 222 16.39 -7.90 13.20
N GLU A 223 17.16 -8.16 12.14
CA GLU A 223 18.43 -8.89 12.20
C GLU A 223 19.65 -7.96 12.38
N GLY A 224 19.42 -6.64 12.45
CA GLY A 224 20.47 -5.64 12.56
C GLY A 224 21.21 -5.35 11.25
N GLN A 225 20.63 -5.71 10.10
CA GLN A 225 21.07 -5.14 8.83
C GLN A 225 20.53 -3.72 8.69
N TRP A 226 21.30 -2.83 8.08
CA TRP A 226 20.89 -1.44 7.92
C TRP A 226 21.51 -0.77 6.71
N PHE A 227 20.88 0.30 6.26
CA PHE A 227 21.43 1.24 5.30
C PHE A 227 21.01 2.66 5.62
N GLU A 228 21.74 3.62 5.06
CA GLU A 228 21.42 5.04 5.20
C GLU A 228 20.86 5.62 3.91
N LEU A 229 19.96 6.59 4.05
CA LEU A 229 19.27 7.27 2.97
C LEU A 229 19.51 8.77 3.09
N THR A 230 19.92 9.39 2.01
CA THR A 230 19.94 10.85 1.88
C THR A 230 19.04 11.28 0.75
N THR A 231 18.27 12.34 1.00
CA THR A 231 17.35 12.92 0.02
C THR A 231 17.65 14.39 -0.22
N GLU A 232 17.65 14.79 -1.48
CA GLU A 232 17.81 16.19 -1.89
C GLU A 232 16.47 16.69 -2.45
N PHE A 233 16.14 17.95 -2.16
CA PHE A 233 14.91 18.59 -2.61
C PHE A 233 15.23 19.88 -3.36
N ASP A 234 14.39 20.25 -4.32
CA ASP A 234 14.46 21.57 -4.95
C ASP A 234 13.80 22.66 -4.07
N ASN A 235 13.86 23.90 -4.55
CA ASN A 235 13.31 25.07 -3.85
C ASN A 235 11.77 25.03 -3.72
N LEU A 236 11.08 24.12 -4.41
CA LEU A 236 9.64 23.89 -4.33
C LEU A 236 9.30 22.70 -3.43
N GLY A 237 10.30 22.11 -2.77
CA GLY A 237 10.13 20.95 -1.89
C GLY A 237 9.95 19.63 -2.63
N ARG A 238 10.25 19.57 -3.93
CA ARG A 238 10.15 18.33 -4.72
C ARG A 238 11.43 17.53 -4.61
N LEU A 239 11.31 16.22 -4.43
CA LEU A 239 12.45 15.31 -4.36
C LEU A 239 13.22 15.32 -5.69
N THR A 240 14.53 15.59 -5.64
CA THR A 240 15.41 15.65 -6.82
C THR A 240 16.47 14.55 -6.83
N SER A 241 16.84 14.02 -5.66
CA SER A 241 17.79 12.93 -5.56
C SER A 241 17.50 12.05 -4.35
N VAL A 242 17.69 10.74 -4.52
CA VAL A 242 17.71 9.75 -3.46
C VAL A 242 19.01 8.97 -3.59
N LYS A 243 19.74 8.83 -2.49
CA LYS A 243 20.92 7.97 -2.42
C LYS A 243 20.77 7.03 -1.22
N ALA A 244 20.80 5.73 -1.49
CA ALA A 244 20.91 4.70 -0.48
C ALA A 244 22.38 4.28 -0.38
N ASN A 245 22.97 4.41 0.80
CA ASN A 245 24.39 4.22 1.05
C ASN A 245 24.64 2.94 1.84
N GLY A 246 25.32 2.00 1.17
CA GLY A 246 25.77 0.73 1.74
C GLY A 246 24.62 -0.21 2.12
N LEU A 247 24.92 -1.49 2.26
CA LEU A 247 24.09 -2.42 3.02
C LEU A 247 25.01 -3.06 4.04
N HIS A 248 24.74 -2.82 5.31
CA HIS A 248 25.61 -3.16 6.43
C HIS A 248 24.97 -4.24 7.29
N ARG A 249 25.79 -4.96 8.07
CA ARG A 249 25.35 -5.96 9.05
C ARG A 249 26.11 -5.76 10.36
N GLY A 250 25.40 -5.81 11.48
CA GLY A 250 25.97 -5.64 12.82
C GLY A 250 25.93 -4.20 13.31
N ASP A 251 26.44 -3.97 14.53
CA ASP A 251 26.43 -2.65 15.16
C ASP A 251 27.18 -1.63 14.30
N SER A 252 26.57 -0.45 14.17
CA SER A 252 27.18 0.70 13.51
C SER A 252 28.58 0.93 14.08
N PRO A 253 29.61 1.22 13.26
CA PRO A 253 30.85 1.74 13.81
C PRO A 253 30.48 2.96 14.65
N ALA A 254 30.85 2.94 15.93
CA ALA A 254 30.58 4.01 16.88
C ALA A 254 30.95 5.35 16.23
N ALA A 255 30.00 6.29 16.27
CA ALA A 255 30.22 7.66 15.86
C ALA A 255 31.27 8.33 16.76
#